data_AF-A0A1C5WC22-F1
#
_entry.id   AF-A0A1C5WC22-F1
#
_cell.length_a   1.000
_cell.length_b   1.000
_cell.length_c   1.000
_cell.angle_alpha   90.00
_cell.angle_beta   90.00
_cell.angle_gamma   90.00
#
_symmetry.space_group_name_H-M   'P 1'
#
loop_
_entity.id
_entity.type
_entity.pdbx_description
1 polymer ?
#
loop_
_entity_poly.entity_id
_entity_poly.type
_entity_poly.pdbx_seq_one_letter_code
_entity_poly.pdbx_strand_id
1 'polypeptide(L)'
;MFWDILRKDLKRKKTINIVILLFIILAAMFVASGLNNVLTVVNGTDYYLNQADIGDYVVLTQQGDGGVPELLDTCQYVKDYRMDHIMYATKGNIKAEGKELDMANKAMIIESISESEIHFFTKDNKELTKVPDDCILCSVKIYDYFYGDRRIPGNRCHESHRNYGL
;
A
#
# COMPACT_ATOMS: atom_id res chain seq x y z
N MET A 1 8.91 0.91 -47.70
CA MET A 1 7.95 2.04 -47.67
C MET A 1 8.24 3.03 -46.53
N PHE A 2 8.08 2.67 -45.24
CA PHE A 2 8.35 3.61 -44.12
C PHE A 2 9.82 4.01 -44.02
N TRP A 3 10.73 3.04 -44.16
CA TRP A 3 12.18 3.26 -44.22
C TRP A 3 12.61 4.19 -45.38
N ASP A 4 11.92 4.12 -46.52
CA ASP A 4 12.21 4.96 -47.68
C ASP A 4 11.78 6.42 -47.44
N ILE A 5 10.67 6.62 -46.74
CA ILE A 5 10.17 7.94 -46.32
C ILE A 5 11.13 8.55 -45.30
N LEU A 6 11.49 7.81 -44.25
CA LEU A 6 12.43 8.25 -43.22
C LEU A 6 13.80 8.63 -43.82
N ARG A 7 14.30 7.83 -44.76
CA ARG A 7 15.58 8.07 -45.45
C ARG A 7 15.54 9.31 -46.33
N LYS A 8 14.41 9.60 -47.00
CA LYS A 8 14.21 10.83 -47.78
C LYS A 8 14.12 12.05 -46.88
N ASP A 9 13.41 11.95 -45.77
CA ASP A 9 13.29 13.06 -44.81
C ASP A 9 14.63 13.36 -44.12
N LEU A 10 15.37 12.34 -43.66
CA LEU A 10 16.71 12.54 -43.07
C LEU A 10 17.75 13.11 -44.04
N LYS A 11 17.60 12.89 -45.35
CA LYS A 11 18.50 13.46 -46.37
C LYS A 11 18.27 14.95 -46.62
N ARG A 12 17.06 15.47 -46.38
CA ARG A 12 16.70 16.88 -46.53
C ARG A 12 16.96 17.61 -45.20
N LYS A 13 17.59 18.79 -45.20
CA LYS A 13 17.91 19.56 -43.96
C LYS A 13 18.49 18.67 -42.83
N LYS A 14 19.52 17.87 -43.17
CA LYS A 14 20.08 16.77 -42.38
C LYS A 14 20.18 17.06 -40.87
N THR A 15 20.76 18.19 -40.49
CA THR A 15 20.98 18.53 -39.07
C THR A 15 19.67 18.69 -38.29
N ILE A 16 18.70 19.44 -38.83
CA ILE A 16 17.42 19.68 -38.15
C ILE A 16 16.62 18.38 -38.04
N ASN A 17 16.57 17.60 -39.13
CA ASN A 17 15.78 16.37 -39.14
C ASN A 17 16.37 15.26 -38.26
N ILE A 18 17.70 15.22 -38.11
CA ILE A 18 18.37 14.34 -37.13
C ILE A 18 18.03 14.78 -35.70
N VAL A 19 18.10 16.09 -35.39
CA VAL A 19 17.77 16.59 -34.05
C VAL A 19 16.31 16.29 -33.69
N ILE A 20 15.37 16.52 -34.61
CA ILE A 20 13.95 16.17 -34.40
C ILE A 20 13.79 14.66 -34.16
N LEU A 21 14.45 13.82 -34.95
CA LEU A 21 14.39 12.37 -34.76
C LEU A 21 14.93 11.95 -33.38
N LEU A 22 16.04 12.54 -32.92
CA LEU A 22 16.59 12.27 -31.60
C LEU A 22 15.62 12.69 -30.49
N PHE A 23 14.96 13.84 -30.61
CA PHE A 23 13.93 14.27 -29.66
C PHE A 23 12.72 13.32 -29.63
N ILE A 24 12.27 12.83 -30.79
CA ILE A 24 11.17 11.86 -30.87
C ILE A 24 11.57 10.55 -30.18
N ILE A 25 12.79 10.06 -30.43
CA ILE A 25 13.30 8.83 -29.78
C ILE A 25 13.43 9.03 -28.26
N LEU A 26 13.97 10.16 -27.81
CA LEU A 26 14.07 10.49 -26.38
C LEU A 26 12.69 10.58 -25.72
N ALA A 27 11.73 11.25 -26.36
CA ALA A 27 10.37 11.34 -25.86
C ALA A 27 9.71 9.96 -25.77
N ALA A 28 9.87 9.12 -26.80
CA ALA A 28 9.33 7.76 -26.80
C ALA A 28 9.95 6.89 -25.69
N MET A 29 11.26 6.96 -25.47
CA MET A 29 11.93 6.25 -24.38
C MET A 29 11.49 6.74 -23.00
N PHE A 30 11.32 8.05 -22.83
CA PHE A 30 10.84 8.62 -21.57
C PHE A 30 9.42 8.15 -21.24
N VAL A 31 8.51 8.18 -22.23
CA VAL A 31 7.13 7.68 -22.08
C VAL A 31 7.14 6.17 -21.80
N ALA A 32 7.92 5.38 -22.54
CA ALA A 32 8.01 3.94 -22.31
C ALA A 32 8.54 3.60 -20.91
N SER A 33 9.56 4.30 -20.44
CA SER A 33 10.11 4.13 -19.09
C SER A 33 9.08 4.49 -18.00
N GLY A 34 8.39 5.62 -18.16
CA GLY A 34 7.33 6.03 -17.24
C GLY A 34 6.18 5.02 -17.19
N LEU A 35 5.72 4.55 -18.35
CA LEU A 35 4.67 3.53 -18.43
C LEU A 35 5.11 2.20 -17.80
N ASN A 36 6.35 1.77 -18.00
CA ASN A 36 6.85 0.53 -17.41
C ASN A 36 6.80 0.55 -15.88
N ASN A 37 7.14 1.69 -15.27
CA ASN A 37 7.03 1.87 -13.82
C ASN A 37 5.57 1.84 -13.37
N VAL A 38 4.67 2.54 -14.08
CA VAL A 38 3.24 2.54 -13.76
C VAL A 38 2.67 1.13 -13.83
N LEU A 39 2.95 0.38 -14.89
CA LEU A 39 2.47 -1.00 -15.05
C LEU A 39 3.02 -1.91 -13.93
N THR A 40 4.28 -1.75 -13.56
CA THR A 40 4.88 -2.54 -12.47
C THR A 40 4.19 -2.27 -11.14
N VAL A 41 3.93 -1.00 -10.81
CA VAL A 41 3.25 -0.61 -9.56
C VAL A 41 1.78 -1.04 -9.59
N VAL A 42 1.06 -0.81 -10.68
CA VAL A 42 -0.35 -1.21 -10.80
C VAL A 42 -0.51 -2.71 -10.68
N ASN A 43 0.31 -3.50 -11.39
CA ASN A 43 0.24 -4.96 -11.30
C ASN A 43 0.69 -5.47 -9.92
N GLY A 44 1.70 -4.85 -9.31
CA GLY A 44 2.14 -5.21 -7.96
C GLY A 44 1.06 -4.94 -6.91
N THR A 45 0.39 -3.79 -7.01
CA THR A 45 -0.73 -3.43 -6.13
C THR A 45 -1.93 -4.34 -6.35
N ASP A 46 -2.33 -4.56 -7.61
CA ASP A 46 -3.46 -5.45 -7.95
C ASP A 46 -3.20 -6.87 -7.46
N TYR A 47 -1.99 -7.39 -7.69
CA TYR A 47 -1.57 -8.68 -7.15
C TYR A 47 -1.67 -8.71 -5.62
N TYR A 48 -1.16 -7.69 -4.93
CA TYR A 48 -1.23 -7.61 -3.46
C TYR A 48 -2.68 -7.56 -2.96
N LEU A 49 -3.54 -6.71 -3.52
CA LEU A 49 -4.94 -6.60 -3.10
C LEU A 49 -5.69 -7.92 -3.28
N ASN A 50 -5.43 -8.63 -4.38
CA ASN A 50 -6.01 -9.96 -4.63
C ASN A 50 -5.47 -11.01 -3.64
N GLN A 51 -4.17 -11.00 -3.32
CA GLN A 51 -3.60 -11.93 -2.33
C GLN A 51 -4.05 -11.62 -0.91
N ALA A 52 -4.24 -10.34 -0.58
CA ALA A 52 -4.75 -9.88 0.70
C ALA A 52 -6.24 -10.14 0.89
N ASP A 53 -6.92 -10.64 -0.15
CA ASP A 53 -8.38 -10.77 -0.23
C ASP A 53 -9.06 -9.46 0.20
N ILE A 54 -8.66 -8.34 -0.39
CA ILE A 54 -9.30 -7.04 -0.13
C ILE A 54 -10.48 -6.90 -1.10
N GLY A 55 -11.67 -6.69 -0.54
CA GLY A 55 -12.88 -6.45 -1.33
C GLY A 55 -12.85 -5.12 -2.10
N ASP A 56 -13.73 -5.00 -3.10
CA ASP A 56 -13.84 -3.80 -3.94
C ASP A 56 -14.15 -2.52 -3.13
N TYR A 57 -14.83 -2.68 -2.00
CA TYR A 57 -15.24 -1.59 -1.11
C TYR A 57 -14.97 -1.95 0.35
N VAL A 58 -14.46 -0.98 1.11
CA VAL A 58 -14.28 -1.07 2.56
C VAL A 58 -15.19 -0.04 3.23
N VAL A 59 -16.05 -0.51 4.13
CA VAL A 59 -16.96 0.34 4.92
C VAL A 59 -16.53 0.27 6.38
N LEU A 60 -16.29 1.43 6.99
CA LEU A 60 -15.96 1.53 8.41
C LEU A 60 -17.14 2.13 9.15
N THR A 61 -17.72 1.38 10.07
CA THR A 61 -18.78 1.85 10.95
C THR A 61 -18.23 2.13 12.34
N GLN A 62 -18.67 3.24 12.94
CA GLN A 62 -18.33 3.59 14.32
C GLN A 62 -19.61 3.51 15.16
N GLN A 63 -19.48 3.05 16.41
CA GLN A 63 -20.60 2.94 17.36
C GLN A 63 -21.69 1.94 16.93
N GLY A 64 -21.28 0.80 16.38
CA GLY A 64 -22.18 -0.29 15.95
C GLY A 64 -21.98 -0.65 14.48
N ASP A 65 -22.90 -1.45 13.94
CA ASP A 65 -22.91 -1.86 12.54
C ASP A 65 -23.61 -0.84 11.62
N GLY A 66 -24.28 0.16 12.20
CA GLY A 66 -25.00 1.22 11.47
C GLY A 66 -26.11 0.71 10.55
N GLY A 67 -26.59 -0.54 10.73
CA GLY A 67 -27.50 -1.19 9.79
C GLY A 67 -26.87 -1.52 8.43
N VAL A 68 -25.54 -1.46 8.31
CA VAL A 68 -24.82 -1.79 7.07
C VAL A 68 -25.04 -3.25 6.67
N PRO A 69 -24.97 -4.25 7.58
CA PRO A 69 -25.21 -5.65 7.20
C PRO A 69 -26.59 -5.85 6.56
N GLU A 70 -27.65 -5.28 7.14
CA GLU A 70 -29.02 -5.35 6.60
C GLU A 70 -29.11 -4.73 5.19
N LEU A 71 -28.39 -3.63 4.95
CA LEU A 71 -28.32 -2.99 3.64
C LEU A 71 -27.57 -3.86 2.62
N LEU A 72 -26.45 -4.47 3.03
CA LEU A 72 -25.66 -5.35 2.17
C LEU A 72 -26.43 -6.64 1.82
N ASP A 73 -27.14 -7.22 2.77
CA ASP A 73 -27.99 -8.41 2.58
C ASP A 73 -29.13 -8.17 1.59
N THR A 74 -29.65 -6.94 1.52
CA THR A 74 -30.76 -6.57 0.62
C THR A 74 -30.31 -6.04 -0.74
N CYS A 75 -29.01 -5.74 -0.89
CA CYS A 75 -28.49 -5.16 -2.12
C CYS A 75 -28.16 -6.22 -3.17
N GLN A 76 -28.94 -6.26 -4.26
CA GLN A 76 -28.74 -7.21 -5.37
C GLN A 76 -27.37 -7.10 -6.09
N TYR A 77 -26.62 -6.02 -5.88
CA TYR A 77 -25.31 -5.81 -6.52
C TYR A 77 -24.14 -6.29 -5.66
N VAL A 78 -24.39 -6.60 -4.38
CA VAL A 78 -23.40 -7.18 -3.48
C VAL A 78 -23.44 -8.68 -3.67
N LYS A 79 -22.28 -9.28 -3.99
CA LYS A 79 -22.16 -10.73 -4.15
C LYS A 79 -21.88 -11.43 -2.82
N ASP A 80 -21.00 -10.84 -2.05
CA ASP A 80 -20.54 -11.33 -0.75
C ASP A 80 -19.92 -10.17 0.04
N TYR A 81 -19.83 -10.31 1.35
CA TYR A 81 -19.11 -9.38 2.22
C TYR A 81 -18.56 -10.10 3.45
N ARG A 82 -17.50 -9.53 4.01
CA ARG A 82 -16.87 -9.98 5.25
C ARG A 82 -16.91 -8.85 6.28
N MET A 83 -16.88 -9.22 7.55
CA MET A 83 -16.94 -8.27 8.66
C MET A 83 -15.79 -8.52 9.61
N ASP A 84 -15.05 -7.46 9.92
CA ASP A 84 -13.96 -7.48 10.88
C ASP A 84 -14.32 -6.64 12.11
N HIS A 85 -13.92 -7.11 13.29
CA HIS A 85 -14.16 -6.42 14.55
C HIS A 85 -12.90 -5.67 14.99
N ILE A 86 -12.82 -4.42 14.57
CA ILE A 86 -11.66 -3.57 14.84
C ILE A 86 -11.86 -2.64 16.04
N MET A 87 -10.76 -2.30 16.70
CA MET A 87 -10.70 -1.18 17.63
C MET A 87 -10.23 0.07 16.89
N TYR A 88 -11.06 1.10 16.90
CA TYR A 88 -10.75 2.39 16.29
C TYR A 88 -10.30 3.40 17.35
N ALA A 89 -9.15 4.03 17.14
CA ALA A 89 -8.58 5.05 18.03
C ALA A 89 -8.16 6.30 17.25
N THR A 90 -8.18 7.44 17.93
CA THR A 90 -7.74 8.74 17.40
C THR A 90 -6.69 9.39 18.30
N LYS A 91 -6.14 10.53 17.87
CA LYS A 91 -5.05 11.26 18.56
C LYS A 91 -5.27 11.45 20.07
N GLY A 92 -6.51 11.67 20.52
CA GLY A 92 -6.84 11.87 21.94
C GLY A 92 -7.06 10.58 22.74
N ASN A 93 -7.23 9.44 22.07
CA ASN A 93 -7.52 8.16 22.73
C ASN A 93 -6.27 7.47 23.28
N ILE A 94 -5.09 7.74 22.71
CA ILE A 94 -3.84 7.08 23.10
C ILE A 94 -2.86 8.14 23.61
N LYS A 95 -2.37 7.92 24.84
CA LYS A 95 -1.40 8.79 25.50
C LYS A 95 -0.18 7.99 25.91
N ALA A 96 0.99 8.58 25.69
CA ALA A 96 2.26 8.08 26.17
C ALA A 96 2.77 9.04 27.25
N GLU A 97 3.04 8.55 28.47
CA GLU A 97 3.55 9.38 29.57
C GLU A 97 2.68 10.63 29.84
N GLY A 98 1.36 10.50 29.67
CA GLY A 98 0.39 11.59 29.86
C GLY A 98 0.30 12.60 28.71
N LYS A 99 1.15 12.49 27.69
CA LYS A 99 1.09 13.31 26.46
C LYS A 99 0.37 12.57 25.35
N GLU A 100 -0.42 13.30 24.57
CA GLU A 100 -1.04 12.75 23.37
C GLU A 100 0.03 12.42 22.33
N LEU A 101 -0.17 11.32 21.61
CA LEU A 101 0.70 10.95 20.50
C LEU A 101 0.58 11.98 19.38
N ASP A 102 1.69 12.56 18.95
CA ASP A 102 1.68 13.48 17.82
C ASP A 102 1.67 12.71 16.50
N MET A 103 0.50 12.18 16.14
CA MET A 103 0.31 11.46 14.89
C MET A 103 -0.15 12.39 13.77
N ALA A 104 0.53 12.30 12.63
CA ALA A 104 0.08 12.93 11.39
C ALA A 104 -1.28 12.37 10.93
N ASN A 105 -1.52 11.07 11.17
CA ASN A 105 -2.78 10.40 10.88
C ASN A 105 -3.71 10.49 12.10
N LYS A 106 -4.97 10.86 11.88
CA LYS A 106 -5.97 11.04 12.94
C LYS A 106 -6.65 9.73 13.38
N ALA A 107 -6.44 8.65 12.65
CA ALA A 107 -7.10 7.36 12.83
C ALA A 107 -6.06 6.25 13.00
N MET A 108 -6.32 5.35 13.95
CA MET A 108 -5.59 4.12 14.17
C MET A 108 -6.60 2.98 14.23
N ILE A 109 -6.28 1.92 13.49
CA ILE A 109 -7.00 0.65 13.53
C ILE A 109 -6.11 -0.31 14.30
N ILE A 110 -6.70 -0.98 15.30
CA ILE A 110 -6.06 -2.02 16.09
C ILE A 110 -6.95 -3.25 15.93
N GLU A 111 -6.36 -4.34 15.44
CA GLU A 111 -7.08 -5.57 15.13
C GLU A 111 -6.19 -6.78 15.42
N SER A 112 -6.83 -7.95 15.50
CA SER A 112 -6.12 -9.21 15.64
C SER A 112 -5.80 -9.79 14.27
N ILE A 113 -4.52 -10.05 14.00
CA ILE A 113 -4.09 -10.66 12.73
C ILE A 113 -4.70 -12.06 12.53
N SER A 114 -5.00 -12.79 13.61
CA SER A 114 -5.57 -14.14 13.50
C SER A 114 -7.08 -14.15 13.24
N GLU A 115 -7.76 -13.03 13.49
CA GLU A 115 -9.22 -12.88 13.28
C GLU A 115 -9.53 -11.94 12.12
N SER A 116 -8.51 -11.37 11.48
CA SER A 116 -8.71 -10.41 10.42
C SER A 116 -9.18 -11.07 9.13
N GLU A 117 -10.11 -10.41 8.46
CA GLU A 117 -10.62 -10.82 7.15
C GLU A 117 -9.71 -10.33 6.01
N ILE A 118 -8.62 -9.64 6.33
CA ILE A 118 -7.57 -9.19 5.41
C ILE A 118 -6.28 -9.94 5.72
N HIS A 119 -5.62 -10.45 4.68
CA HIS A 119 -4.35 -11.16 4.85
C HIS A 119 -3.16 -10.21 4.77
N PHE A 120 -2.26 -10.33 5.75
CA PHE A 120 -1.01 -9.55 5.81
C PHE A 120 0.18 -10.41 5.36
N PHE A 121 1.18 -9.78 4.75
CA PHE A 121 2.35 -10.49 4.22
C PHE A 121 3.67 -9.93 4.75
N THR A 122 4.60 -10.84 5.00
CA THR A 122 6.01 -10.53 5.28
C THR A 122 6.73 -10.05 4.00
N LYS A 123 7.94 -9.50 4.14
CA LYS A 123 8.78 -9.11 2.97
C LYS A 123 9.14 -10.28 2.06
N ASP A 124 9.11 -11.49 2.60
CA ASP A 124 9.38 -12.73 1.85
C ASP A 124 8.10 -13.31 1.21
N ASN A 125 7.02 -12.52 1.13
CA ASN A 125 5.71 -12.92 0.60
C ASN A 125 5.07 -14.12 1.32
N LYS A 126 5.46 -14.36 2.58
CA LYS A 126 4.77 -15.32 3.45
C LYS A 126 3.62 -14.62 4.15
N GLU A 127 2.45 -15.26 4.14
CA GLU A 127 1.29 -14.80 4.88
C GLU A 127 1.59 -14.79 6.39
N LEU A 128 1.12 -13.75 7.05
CA LEU A 128 1.22 -13.55 8.47
C LEU A 128 -0.13 -13.90 9.11
N THR A 129 -0.21 -15.09 9.71
CA THR A 129 -1.42 -15.59 10.36
C THR A 129 -1.41 -15.40 11.87
N LYS A 130 -0.24 -15.15 12.45
CA LYS A 130 -0.06 -14.96 13.88
C LYS A 130 1.19 -14.12 14.18
N VAL A 131 1.12 -13.32 15.24
CA VAL A 131 2.26 -12.65 15.87
C VAL A 131 2.61 -13.40 17.16
N PRO A 132 3.90 -13.48 17.57
CA PRO A 132 4.27 -14.03 18.87
C PRO A 132 3.45 -13.38 19.99
N ASP A 133 3.05 -14.17 20.99
CA ASP A 133 2.13 -13.74 22.05
C ASP A 133 2.66 -12.54 22.88
N ASP A 134 3.97 -12.29 22.83
CA ASP A 134 4.67 -11.18 23.50
C ASP A 134 5.01 -9.98 22.59
N CYS A 135 4.57 -9.99 21.33
CA CYS A 135 4.81 -8.89 20.39
C CYS A 135 3.50 -8.30 19.86
N ILE A 136 3.56 -7.02 19.51
CA ILE A 136 2.57 -6.32 18.68
C ILE A 136 3.24 -5.86 17.39
N LEU A 137 2.47 -5.82 16.31
CA LEU A 137 2.90 -5.14 15.09
C LEU A 137 2.31 -3.74 15.05
N CYS A 138 3.15 -2.78 14.72
CA CYS A 138 2.77 -1.38 14.62
C CYS A 138 3.59 -0.71 13.52
N SER A 139 3.07 0.39 13.00
CA SER A 139 3.80 1.18 12.00
C SER A 139 5.11 1.71 12.59
N VAL A 140 6.11 1.87 11.72
CA VAL A 140 7.43 2.39 12.09
C VAL A 140 7.33 3.73 12.84
N LYS A 141 6.39 4.61 12.46
CA LYS A 141 6.19 5.89 13.15
C LYS A 141 5.74 5.73 14.61
N ILE A 142 4.88 4.75 14.89
CA ILE A 142 4.45 4.45 16.26
C ILE A 142 5.63 3.90 17.04
N TYR A 143 6.35 2.95 16.46
CA TYR A 143 7.53 2.37 17.06
C TYR A 143 8.58 3.44 17.40
N ASP A 144 8.93 4.29 16.44
CA ASP A 144 9.93 5.37 16.61
C ASP A 144 9.49 6.40 17.66
N TYR A 145 8.20 6.68 17.79
CA TYR A 145 7.70 7.57 18.84
C TYR A 145 8.01 7.01 20.24
N PHE A 146 7.83 5.70 20.45
CA PHE A 146 8.08 5.07 21.75
C PHE A 146 9.56 4.69 21.98
N TYR A 147 10.30 4.35 20.92
CA TYR A 147 11.60 3.70 21.01
C TYR A 147 12.71 4.34 20.17
N GLY A 148 12.44 5.38 19.37
CA GLY A 148 13.37 5.93 18.38
C GLY A 148 14.70 6.45 18.93
N ASP A 149 14.76 6.80 20.21
CA ASP A 149 16.00 7.23 20.88
C ASP A 149 16.68 6.11 21.71
N ARG A 150 16.00 4.97 21.88
CA ARG A 150 16.53 3.80 22.58
C ARG A 150 16.86 2.72 21.55
N ARG A 151 18.10 2.72 21.02
CA ARG A 151 18.64 1.50 20.41
C ARG A 151 18.74 0.43 21.49
N ILE A 152 17.77 -0.47 21.56
CA ILE A 152 17.82 -1.63 22.45
C ILE A 152 18.40 -2.80 21.63
N PRO A 153 19.72 -3.08 21.73
CA PRO A 153 20.29 -4.26 21.09
C PRO A 153 19.66 -5.53 21.70
N GLY A 154 19.11 -6.40 20.85
CA GLY A 154 18.55 -7.71 21.25
C GLY A 154 17.03 -7.80 21.35
N ASN A 155 16.27 -6.77 20.98
CA ASN A 155 14.80 -6.85 21.01
C ASN A 155 14.27 -7.67 19.82
N ARG A 156 13.70 -8.86 20.08
CA ARG A 156 13.11 -9.76 19.06
C ARG A 156 12.05 -9.08 18.20
N CYS A 157 11.23 -8.17 18.75
CA CYS A 157 10.24 -7.45 17.93
C CYS A 157 10.92 -6.47 16.94
N HIS A 158 12.13 -5.96 17.22
CA HIS A 158 12.88 -5.04 16.33
C HIS A 158 13.41 -5.74 15.06
N GLU A 159 13.75 -7.02 15.15
CA GLU A 159 14.06 -7.87 13.98
C GLU A 159 12.79 -8.19 13.19
N SER A 160 11.68 -8.43 13.90
CA SER A 160 10.36 -8.66 13.30
C SER A 160 9.93 -7.50 12.38
N HIS A 161 10.06 -6.23 12.83
CA HIS A 161 9.73 -5.05 12.03
C HIS A 161 10.58 -4.90 10.75
N ARG A 162 11.81 -5.43 10.71
CA ARG A 162 12.61 -5.44 9.47
C ARG A 162 12.17 -6.53 8.50
N ASN A 163 11.53 -7.59 8.98
CA ASN A 163 11.09 -8.74 8.19
C ASN A 163 9.64 -8.62 7.70
N TYR A 164 8.83 -7.76 8.33
CA TYR A 164 7.48 -7.45 7.87
C TYR A 164 7.50 -6.25 6.94
N GLY A 165 6.85 -6.36 5.77
CA GLY A 165 6.85 -5.33 4.72
C GLY A 165 5.89 -4.17 5.01
N LEU A 166 5.73 -3.82 6.29
CA LEU A 166 4.77 -2.83 6.79
C LEU A 166 5.43 -1.46 7.00
#